data_AF-A0A848W082-F1
#
_entry.id   AF-A0A848W082-F1
#
_cell.length_a   1.000
_cell.length_b   1.000
_cell.length_c   1.000
_cell.angle_alpha   90.00
_cell.angle_beta   90.00
_cell.angle_gamma   90.00
#
_symmetry.space_group_name_H-M   'P 1'
#
loop_
_entity.id
_entity.type
_entity.pdbx_description
1 polymer ?
#
loop_
_entity_poly.entity_id
_entity_poly.type
_entity_poly.pdbx_seq_one_letter_code
_entity_poly.pdbx_strand_id
1 'polypeptide(L)'
;MPDTAYQTIHPDAAGEIVALAEPEDERVWVPQADNVWFRPLMLDTRAGGFTDMLRVRRAGMLSRHRHPAPVHGFVIRGTWR
;
A
#
# COMPACT_ATOMS: atom_id res chain seq x y z
N MET A 1 -17.89 13.93 -11.15
CA MET A 1 -18.16 13.68 -9.71
C MET A 1 -17.59 14.86 -8.93
N PRO A 2 -18.28 15.42 -7.92
CA PRO A 2 -17.74 16.56 -7.19
C PRO A 2 -16.51 16.15 -6.35
N ASP A 3 -15.61 17.11 -6.23
CA ASP A 3 -14.29 17.11 -5.61
C ASP A 3 -14.33 16.98 -4.07
N THR A 4 -14.73 15.81 -3.58
CA THR A 4 -14.70 15.53 -2.14
C THR A 4 -13.31 15.07 -1.75
N ALA A 5 -12.41 16.02 -1.50
CA ALA A 5 -11.20 15.74 -0.73
C ALA A 5 -11.62 15.14 0.62
N TYR A 6 -11.24 13.88 0.89
CA TYR A 6 -11.57 13.23 2.15
C TYR A 6 -10.84 13.98 3.28
N GLN A 7 -11.62 14.59 4.17
CA GLN A 7 -11.08 15.36 5.29
C GLN A 7 -10.54 14.40 6.34
N THR A 8 -9.23 14.47 6.59
CA THR A 8 -8.54 13.69 7.63
C THR A 8 -8.96 14.13 9.04
N ILE A 9 -9.09 13.17 9.97
CA ILE A 9 -9.43 13.44 11.38
C ILE A 9 -8.20 13.70 12.26
N HIS A 10 -6.98 13.51 11.73
CA HIS A 10 -5.75 13.69 12.49
C HIS A 10 -5.24 15.13 12.33
N PRO A 11 -5.01 15.88 13.42
CA PRO A 11 -4.66 17.31 13.36
C PRO A 11 -3.35 17.59 12.63
N ASP A 12 -2.40 16.64 12.65
CA ASP A 12 -1.11 16.77 11.96
C ASP A 12 -1.03 16.00 10.63
N ALA A 13 -2.14 15.43 10.15
CA ALA A 13 -2.09 14.79 8.85
C ALA A 13 -1.84 15.83 7.77
N ALA A 14 -0.79 15.62 6.97
CA ALA A 14 -0.55 16.43 5.79
C ALA A 14 -1.82 16.42 4.91
N GLY A 15 -2.24 17.59 4.44
CA GLY A 15 -3.43 17.74 3.59
C GLY A 15 -3.35 17.03 2.23
N GLU A 16 -2.16 16.54 1.90
CA GLU A 16 -1.84 15.57 0.85
C GLU A 16 -1.48 14.27 1.59
N ILE A 17 -2.19 13.15 1.50
CA ILE A 17 -2.35 12.30 0.32
C ILE A 17 -3.58 11.44 0.59
N VAL A 18 -4.72 11.79 -0.01
CA VAL A 18 -5.79 10.83 -0.23
C VAL A 18 -5.68 10.38 -1.67
N ALA A 19 -4.93 9.31 -1.88
CA ALA A 19 -4.86 8.66 -3.18
C ALA A 19 -5.84 7.49 -3.22
N LEU A 20 -6.52 7.31 -4.35
CA LEU A 20 -7.24 6.06 -4.61
C LEU A 20 -6.25 4.90 -4.49
N ALA A 21 -6.61 3.87 -3.71
CA ALA A 21 -5.72 2.75 -3.42
C ALA A 21 -5.47 1.91 -4.68
N GLU A 22 -6.50 1.59 -5.46
CA GLU A 22 -6.34 0.99 -6.79
C GLU A 22 -5.91 2.07 -7.80
N PRO A 23 -4.74 1.95 -8.43
CA PRO A 23 -4.27 2.92 -9.41
C PRO A 23 -4.86 2.66 -10.80
N GLU A 24 -5.10 3.73 -11.56
CA GLU A 24 -5.43 3.65 -13.00
C GLU A 24 -4.16 3.57 -13.86
N ASP A 25 -3.05 4.17 -13.40
CA ASP A 25 -1.76 4.15 -14.09
C ASP A 25 -0.93 2.93 -13.66
N GLU A 26 -0.69 2.02 -14.60
CA GLU A 26 0.09 0.80 -14.34
C GLU A 26 1.58 1.05 -14.06
N ARG A 27 2.12 2.23 -14.38
CA ARG A 27 3.55 2.55 -14.18
C ARG A 27 3.93 2.72 -12.71
N VAL A 28 2.95 2.89 -11.82
CA VAL A 28 3.19 3.07 -10.38
C VAL A 28 3.61 1.78 -9.66
N TRP A 29 3.46 0.63 -10.32
CA TRP A 29 3.80 -0.67 -9.76
C TRP A 29 5.31 -0.91 -9.84
N VAL A 30 5.94 -1.07 -8.68
CA VAL A 30 7.36 -1.41 -8.56
C VAL A 30 7.50 -2.94 -8.52
N PRO A 31 8.30 -3.55 -9.41
CA PRO A 31 8.54 -4.99 -9.37
C PRO A 31 9.37 -5.37 -8.13
N GLN A 32 8.93 -6.39 -7.39
CA GLN A 32 9.63 -6.89 -6.20
C GLN A 32 10.19 -8.30 -6.42
N ALA A 33 9.41 -9.16 -7.07
CA ALA A 33 9.78 -10.53 -7.44
C ALA A 33 8.91 -11.01 -8.62
N ASP A 34 9.15 -12.23 -9.10
CA ASP A 34 8.32 -12.83 -10.14
C ASP A 34 6.84 -12.88 -9.72
N ASN A 35 6.02 -12.14 -10.46
CA ASN A 35 4.60 -11.96 -10.21
C ASN A 35 4.22 -11.22 -8.91
N VAL A 36 5.15 -10.49 -8.31
CA VAL A 36 4.93 -9.67 -7.10
C VAL A 36 5.33 -8.22 -7.38
N TRP A 37 4.38 -7.32 -7.18
CA TRP A 37 4.59 -5.88 -7.28
C TRP A 37 4.05 -5.19 -6.04
N PHE A 38 4.61 -4.04 -5.71
CA PHE A 38 4.04 -3.16 -4.70
C PHE A 38 3.92 -1.74 -5.25
N ARG A 39 2.99 -0.98 -4.69
CA ARG A 39 2.85 0.46 -4.90
C ARG A 39 3.06 1.14 -3.55
N PRO A 40 4.11 1.95 -3.37
CA PRO A 40 4.28 2.70 -2.13
C PRO A 40 3.19 3.77 -1.99
N LEU A 41 2.58 3.88 -0.82
CA LEU A 41 1.55 4.88 -0.52
C LEU A 41 2.03 5.89 0.52
N MET A 42 2.79 5.45 1.52
CA MET A 42 3.32 6.31 2.58
C MET A 42 4.64 5.77 3.12
N LEU A 43 5.56 6.68 3.44
CA LEU A 43 6.78 6.40 4.21
C LEU A 43 6.87 7.40 5.36
N ASP A 44 6.89 6.91 6.58
CA ASP A 44 7.22 7.67 7.77
C ASP A 44 8.73 7.53 8.05
N THR A 45 9.48 8.57 7.72
CA THR A 45 10.94 8.60 7.92
C THR A 45 11.37 8.78 9.38
N ARG A 46 10.43 9.07 10.29
CA ARG A 46 10.71 9.25 11.72
C ARG A 46 10.52 7.96 12.50
N ALA A 47 9.37 7.30 12.33
CA ALA A 47 9.06 6.05 13.00
C ALA A 47 9.48 4.80 12.20
N GLY A 48 9.84 4.97 10.92
CA GLY A 48 10.20 3.86 10.03
C GLY A 48 9.02 3.05 9.50
N GLY A 49 7.79 3.55 9.69
CA GLY A 49 6.57 2.92 9.19
C GLY A 49 6.40 3.15 7.69
N PHE A 50 5.73 2.22 7.01
CA PHE A 50 5.33 2.40 5.63
C PHE A 50 3.98 1.74 5.38
N THR A 51 3.32 2.16 4.31
CA THR A 51 2.11 1.52 3.79
C THR A 51 2.28 1.37 2.29
N ASP A 52 2.01 0.17 1.79
CA ASP A 52 2.01 -0.14 0.37
C ASP A 52 0.74 -0.92 0.01
N MET A 53 0.42 -0.89 -1.28
CA MET A 53 -0.52 -1.83 -1.86
C MET A 53 0.26 -2.95 -2.51
N LEU A 54 0.03 -4.19 -2.09
CA LEU A 54 0.65 -5.37 -2.66
C LEU A 54 -0.23 -5.97 -3.76
N ARG A 55 0.38 -6.26 -4.91
CA ARG A 55 -0.26 -6.97 -6.02
C ARG A 55 0.51 -8.26 -6.30
N VAL A 56 -0.12 -9.37 -5.96
CA VAL A 56 0.39 -10.71 -6.26
C VAL A 56 -0.48 -11.33 -7.35
N ARG A 57 0.13 -11.71 -8.47
CA ARG A 57 -0.57 -12.45 -9.54
C ARG A 57 -0.10 -13.90 -9.54
N ARG A 58 -1.00 -14.84 -9.87
CA ARG A 58 -0.70 -16.28 -10.01
C ARG A 58 0.14 -16.80 -8.81
N ALA A 59 1.02 -17.78 -9.00
CA ALA A 59 1.83 -18.42 -7.94
C ALA A 59 2.94 -17.52 -7.34
N GLY A 60 2.73 -16.19 -7.28
CA GLY A 60 3.63 -15.29 -6.59
C GLY A 60 3.69 -15.62 -5.10
N MET A 61 4.90 -15.78 -4.57
CA MET A 61 5.15 -16.12 -3.18
C MET A 61 6.05 -15.04 -2.57
N LEU A 62 5.67 -14.55 -1.39
CA LEU A 62 6.58 -13.76 -0.58
C LEU A 62 7.44 -14.72 0.24
N SER A 63 8.76 -14.56 0.14
CA SER A 63 9.69 -15.36 0.93
C SER A 63 9.44 -15.16 2.42
N ARG A 64 9.61 -16.22 3.20
CA ARG A 64 9.48 -16.20 4.65
C ARG A 64 10.36 -15.11 5.28
N HIS A 65 9.77 -14.25 6.10
CA HIS A 65 10.46 -13.21 6.86
C HIS A 65 9.75 -12.96 8.20
N ARG A 66 10.31 -12.09 9.04
CA ARG A 66 9.74 -11.68 10.33
C ARG A 66 9.75 -10.16 10.44
N HIS A 67 8.72 -9.60 11.07
CA HIS A 67 8.67 -8.19 11.40
C HIS A 67 8.96 -7.99 12.89
N PRO A 68 9.80 -6.99 13.26
CA PRO A 68 9.99 -6.60 14.65
C PRO A 68 8.81 -5.79 15.22
N ALA A 69 7.91 -5.32 14.35
CA ALA A 69 6.72 -4.53 14.69
C ALA A 69 5.44 -5.16 14.09
N PRO A 70 4.24 -4.78 14.57
CA PRO A 70 2.97 -5.29 14.04
C PRO A 70 2.77 -4.97 12.56
N VAL A 71 2.09 -5.87 11.85
CA VAL A 71 1.67 -5.69 10.45
C VAL A 71 0.15 -5.77 10.39
N HIS A 72 -0.45 -4.83 9.66
CA HIS A 72 -1.88 -4.82 9.35
C HIS A 72 -2.05 -5.05 7.86
N GLY A 73 -3.00 -5.90 7.49
CA GLY A 73 -3.31 -6.22 6.10
C GLY A 73 -4.81 -6.16 5.85
N PHE A 74 -5.20 -5.59 4.71
CA PHE A 74 -6.58 -5.56 4.25
C PHE A 74 -6.64 -6.06 2.81
N VAL A 75 -7.54 -7.01 2.54
CA VAL A 75 -7.68 -7.62 1.22
C VAL A 75 -8.66 -6.80 0.39
N ILE A 76 -8.15 -6.08 -0.59
CA ILE A 76 -8.98 -5.32 -1.55
C ILE A 76 -9.64 -6.27 -2.56
N ARG A 77 -8.87 -7.23 -3.11
CA ARG A 77 -9.34 -8.23 -4.07
C ARG A 77 -8.61 -9.56 -3.88
N GLY A 78 -9.32 -10.66 -4.08
CA GLY A 78 -8.76 -12.01 -4.00
C GLY A 78 -8.69 -12.54 -2.57
N THR A 79 -7.77 -13.47 -2.31
CA THR A 79 -7.47 -14.02 -0.99
C THR A 79 -5.99 -14.38 -0.90
N TRP A 80 -5.48 -14.50 0.33
CA TRP A 80 -4.11 -14.89 0.65
C TRP A 80 -4.13 -15.83 1.86
N ARG A 81 -3.08 -16.64 2.03
CA ARG A 81 -2.94 -17.63 3.10
C ARG A 81 -1.48 -17.74 3.52
#